data_AF-D7EKQ1-F1
#
_entry.id   AF-D7EKQ1-F1
#
_cell.length_a   1.000
_cell.length_b   1.000
_cell.length_c   1.000
_cell.angle_alpha   90.00
_cell.angle_beta   90.00
_cell.angle_gamma   90.00
#
_symmetry.space_group_name_H-M   'P 1'
#
loop_
_entity.id
_entity.type
_entity.pdbx_description
1 polymer ?
#
loop_
_entity_poly.entity_id
_entity_poly.type
_entity_poly.pdbx_seq_one_letter_code
_entity_poly.pdbx_strand_id
1 'polypeptide(L)'
;MAGIYTFNELADMHLIYGEAQGSSRAAVRSAERFPNRRILNRNVFPNLDGRLREFGNCRPLDADRGRPAAVNAVARDEQILEMVAADPTLSVREIAPNFSRNGVLNLRNMYYWSVENPHVTRIINQKQPFSLNVWTGMFQNSLVGPFFLPNLLTGNDYLIFLVTELEDFFDGLPLQQRFNMWYMQNGALPHTQGNVVEYLNNVFPERWIGRNGPIPWPPRSMDLTPLDFYFWGHVKSIVIMFQMYTNYEIESSRRWIKYEIIQKYLQMLEHRY
;
A
#
# COMPACT_ATOMS: atom_id res chain seq x y z
N MET A 1 -10.10 20.19 -18.05
CA MET A 1 -10.18 20.35 -19.52
C MET A 1 -11.44 21.15 -19.85
N ALA A 2 -11.26 22.46 -20.01
CA ALA A 2 -12.31 23.43 -20.20
C ALA A 2 -12.31 23.91 -21.65
N GLY A 3 -13.42 23.76 -22.38
CA GLY A 3 -13.56 24.42 -23.70
C GLY A 3 -12.72 23.84 -24.85
N ILE A 4 -12.32 22.57 -24.79
CA ILE A 4 -11.53 21.95 -25.86
C ILE A 4 -12.40 21.47 -27.04
N TYR A 5 -13.68 21.18 -26.79
CA TYR A 5 -14.63 20.65 -27.79
C TYR A 5 -15.93 21.46 -27.84
N THR A 6 -16.42 21.70 -29.06
CA THR A 6 -17.73 22.31 -29.35
C THR A 6 -18.88 21.33 -29.05
N PHE A 7 -20.10 21.84 -28.89
CA PHE A 7 -21.26 20.95 -28.68
C PHE A 7 -21.53 20.01 -29.86
N ASN A 8 -21.26 20.46 -31.09
CA ASN A 8 -21.35 19.61 -32.28
C ASN A 8 -20.33 18.47 -32.22
N GLU A 9 -19.08 18.76 -31.84
CA GLU A 9 -18.06 17.71 -31.67
C GLU A 9 -18.42 16.71 -30.56
N LEU A 10 -19.03 17.17 -29.46
CA LEU A 10 -19.49 16.29 -28.39
C LEU A 10 -20.66 15.40 -28.85
N ALA A 11 -21.62 15.95 -29.60
CA ALA A 11 -22.72 15.17 -30.16
C ALA A 11 -22.21 14.09 -31.12
N ASP A 12 -21.32 14.45 -32.04
CA ASP A 12 -20.68 13.51 -32.97
C ASP A 12 -19.94 12.39 -32.22
N MET A 13 -19.16 12.73 -31.17
CA MET A 13 -18.45 11.74 -30.36
C MET A 13 -19.39 10.76 -29.66
N HIS A 14 -20.53 11.23 -29.14
CA HIS A 14 -21.51 10.36 -28.49
C HIS A 14 -22.15 9.39 -29.50
N LEU A 15 -22.50 9.89 -30.70
CA LEU A 15 -23.03 9.05 -31.77
C LEU A 15 -22.02 7.99 -32.24
N ILE A 16 -20.77 8.39 -32.46
CA ILE A 16 -19.68 7.46 -32.84
C ILE A 16 -19.46 6.39 -31.76
N TYR A 17 -19.56 6.76 -30.48
CA TYR A 17 -19.44 5.79 -29.38
C TYR A 17 -20.62 4.80 -29.34
N GLY A 18 -21.82 5.27 -29.65
CA GLY A 18 -23.01 4.43 -29.83
C GLY A 18 -22.88 3.46 -31.01
N GLU A 19 -22.45 3.94 -32.17
CA GLU A 19 -22.16 3.10 -33.34
C GLU A 19 -21.09 2.03 -33.05
N ALA A 20 -20.11 2.40 -32.23
CA ALA A 20 -19.07 1.52 -31.73
C ALA A 20 -19.53 0.56 -30.62
N GLN A 21 -20.83 0.51 -30.30
CA GLN A 21 -21.43 -0.33 -29.25
C GLN A 21 -20.75 -0.15 -27.89
N GLY A 22 -20.35 1.09 -27.55
CA GLY A 22 -19.66 1.39 -26.30
C GLY A 22 -18.17 1.02 -26.28
N SER A 23 -17.57 0.65 -27.41
CA SER A 23 -16.13 0.37 -27.49
C SER A 23 -15.33 1.63 -27.83
N SER A 24 -14.58 2.16 -26.86
CA SER A 24 -13.73 3.35 -27.07
C SER A 24 -12.66 3.14 -28.15
N ARG A 25 -12.20 1.90 -28.34
CA ARG A 25 -11.19 1.56 -29.37
C ARG A 25 -11.80 1.53 -30.77
N ALA A 26 -13.04 1.07 -30.91
CA ALA A 26 -13.75 1.10 -32.19
C ALA A 26 -14.21 2.53 -32.53
N ALA A 27 -14.65 3.30 -31.53
CA ALA A 27 -15.03 4.70 -31.69
C ALA A 27 -13.89 5.57 -32.24
N VAL A 28 -12.65 5.37 -31.76
CA VAL A 28 -11.47 6.09 -32.28
C VAL A 28 -11.22 5.77 -33.76
N ARG A 29 -11.38 4.51 -34.17
CA ARG A 29 -11.21 4.10 -35.58
C ARG A 29 -12.32 4.63 -36.48
N SER A 30 -13.56 4.62 -35.98
CA SER A 30 -14.71 5.19 -36.71
C SER A 30 -14.62 6.71 -36.84
N ALA A 31 -13.98 7.40 -35.89
CA ALA A 31 -13.78 8.84 -35.91
C ALA A 31 -12.82 9.30 -37.03
N GLU A 32 -11.97 8.41 -37.57
CA GLU A 32 -11.12 8.69 -38.75
C GLU A 32 -11.93 9.05 -40.01
N ARG A 33 -13.23 8.76 -40.04
CA ARG A 33 -14.15 9.08 -41.14
C ARG A 33 -14.53 10.57 -41.24
N PHE A 34 -14.18 11.39 -40.24
CA PHE A 34 -14.49 12.82 -40.22
C PHE A 34 -13.21 13.64 -40.41
N PRO A 35 -12.79 13.91 -41.66
CA PRO A 35 -11.59 14.70 -41.93
C PRO A 35 -11.83 16.12 -41.39
N ASN A 36 -10.87 16.63 -40.60
CA ASN A 36 -10.88 17.94 -39.90
C ASN A 36 -11.46 17.96 -38.47
N ARG A 37 -11.77 16.82 -37.84
CA ARG A 37 -12.13 16.79 -36.40
C ARG A 37 -10.93 16.52 -35.50
N ARG A 38 -10.86 17.24 -34.37
CA ARG A 38 -9.85 16.98 -33.32
C ARG A 38 -10.25 15.73 -32.55
N ILE A 39 -9.49 14.66 -32.68
CA ILE A 39 -9.70 13.44 -31.91
C ILE A 39 -8.51 13.26 -30.99
N LEU A 40 -8.65 13.66 -29.73
CA LEU A 40 -7.62 13.45 -28.71
C LEU A 40 -8.23 12.79 -27.47
N ASN A 41 -7.62 11.65 -27.12
CA ASN A 41 -7.88 10.81 -25.96
C ASN A 41 -9.15 9.91 -26.04
N ARG A 42 -8.92 8.60 -26.09
CA ARG A 42 -9.96 7.55 -26.08
C ARG A 42 -10.89 7.59 -24.86
N ASN A 43 -10.46 8.21 -23.77
CA ASN A 43 -11.25 8.30 -22.54
C ASN A 43 -12.37 9.35 -22.65
N VAL A 44 -12.37 10.21 -23.68
CA VAL A 44 -13.42 11.22 -23.88
C VAL A 44 -14.78 10.56 -24.13
N PHE A 45 -14.83 9.47 -24.90
CA PHE A 45 -16.07 8.76 -25.23
C PHE A 45 -16.81 8.19 -24.01
N PRO A 46 -16.20 7.30 -23.17
CA PRO A 46 -16.90 6.76 -22.01
C PRO A 46 -17.21 7.85 -20.98
N ASN A 47 -16.34 8.86 -20.82
CA ASN A 47 -16.58 9.94 -19.87
C ASN A 47 -17.73 10.85 -20.32
N LEU A 48 -17.93 11.05 -21.63
CA LEU A 48 -19.06 11.81 -22.17
C LEU A 48 -20.37 11.04 -22.04
N ASP A 49 -20.40 9.76 -22.44
CA ASP A 49 -21.59 8.91 -22.31
C ASP A 49 -22.02 8.75 -20.85
N GLY A 50 -21.07 8.51 -19.94
CA GLY A 50 -21.35 8.46 -18.50
C GLY A 50 -21.95 9.76 -17.97
N ARG A 51 -21.38 10.92 -18.32
CA ARG A 51 -21.91 12.24 -17.89
C ARG A 51 -23.30 12.54 -18.44
N LEU A 52 -23.57 12.15 -19.69
CA LEU A 52 -24.89 12.30 -20.28
C LEU A 52 -25.93 11.44 -19.55
N ARG A 53 -25.59 10.19 -19.23
CA ARG A 53 -26.48 9.25 -18.54
C ARG A 53 -26.70 9.59 -17.07
N GLU A 54 -25.67 10.04 -16.37
CA GLU A 54 -25.72 10.29 -14.92
C GLU A 54 -26.23 11.70 -14.59
N PHE A 55 -25.86 12.71 -15.38
CA PHE A 55 -26.10 14.12 -15.03
C PHE A 55 -26.78 14.93 -16.13
N GLY A 56 -27.07 14.34 -17.30
CA GLY A 56 -27.73 15.03 -18.41
C GLY A 56 -26.91 16.17 -19.02
N ASN A 57 -25.59 16.19 -18.84
CA ASN A 57 -24.73 17.31 -19.28
C ASN A 57 -23.57 16.85 -20.18
N CYS A 58 -23.37 17.54 -21.31
CA CYS A 58 -22.29 17.26 -22.26
C CYS A 58 -20.92 17.78 -21.78
N ARG A 59 -20.90 18.87 -21.00
CA ARG A 59 -19.68 19.50 -20.50
C ARG A 59 -19.42 19.11 -19.04
N PRO A 60 -18.16 19.02 -18.60
CA PRO A 60 -17.87 18.88 -17.19
C PRO A 60 -18.47 20.11 -16.50
N LEU A 61 -19.28 19.90 -15.46
CA LEU A 61 -19.67 20.99 -14.58
C LEU A 61 -18.40 21.60 -13.99
N ASP A 62 -18.34 22.91 -13.80
CA ASP A 62 -17.14 23.56 -13.22
C ASP A 62 -16.84 23.06 -11.79
N ALA A 63 -17.77 22.33 -11.16
CA ALA A 63 -17.57 21.56 -9.94
C ALA A 63 -16.56 20.39 -10.09
N ASP A 64 -16.20 19.99 -11.31
CA ASP A 64 -15.25 18.91 -11.62
C ASP A 64 -13.92 19.40 -12.19
N ARG A 65 -13.67 20.72 -12.19
CA ARG A 65 -12.32 21.23 -12.50
C ARG A 65 -11.47 21.29 -11.26
N GLY A 66 -10.96 20.12 -10.95
CA GLY A 66 -10.02 19.87 -9.87
C GLY A 66 -10.18 18.42 -9.47
N ARG A 67 -9.10 17.78 -9.04
CA ARG A 67 -9.28 16.67 -8.09
C ARG A 67 -10.22 17.21 -7.01
N PRO A 68 -11.32 16.53 -6.62
CA PRO A 68 -12.16 17.02 -5.55
C PRO A 68 -11.20 17.44 -4.44
N ALA A 69 -11.27 18.72 -4.06
CA ALA A 69 -10.61 19.15 -2.85
C ALA A 69 -11.16 18.20 -1.80
N ALA A 70 -10.33 17.24 -1.36
CA ALA A 70 -10.61 16.56 -0.11
C ALA A 70 -10.87 17.70 0.88
N VAL A 71 -11.79 17.54 1.81
CA VAL A 71 -12.10 18.53 2.86
C VAL A 71 -10.80 19.09 3.50
N ASN A 72 -9.73 18.29 3.46
CA ASN A 72 -8.33 18.62 3.79
C ASN A 72 -7.59 19.64 2.89
N ALA A 73 -8.18 20.18 1.82
CA ALA A 73 -7.55 21.19 0.96
C ALA A 73 -8.00 22.61 1.37
N VAL A 74 -9.26 22.80 1.76
CA VAL A 74 -9.74 24.08 2.30
C VAL A 74 -9.05 24.40 3.63
N ALA A 75 -8.99 23.41 4.54
CA ALA A 75 -8.26 23.56 5.81
C ALA A 75 -6.73 23.73 5.61
N ARG A 76 -6.19 23.22 4.51
CA ARG A 76 -4.76 23.34 4.17
C ARG A 76 -4.45 24.70 3.56
N ASP A 77 -5.34 25.21 2.72
CA ASP A 77 -5.25 26.55 2.14
C ASP A 77 -5.42 27.61 3.24
N GLU A 78 -6.33 27.40 4.19
CA GLU A 78 -6.47 28.26 5.39
C GLU A 78 -5.21 28.26 6.26
N GLN A 79 -4.59 27.10 6.52
CA GLN A 79 -3.33 27.02 7.26
C GLN A 79 -2.16 27.68 6.53
N ILE A 80 -2.08 27.54 5.21
CA ILE A 80 -1.06 28.21 4.40
C ILE A 80 -1.30 29.74 4.43
N LEU A 81 -2.56 30.17 4.34
CA LEU A 81 -2.93 31.59 4.43
C LEU A 81 -2.63 32.16 5.82
N GLU A 82 -2.87 31.43 6.91
CA GLU A 82 -2.49 31.85 8.27
C GLU A 82 -0.99 31.94 8.47
N MET A 83 -0.22 30.96 7.97
CA MET A 83 1.25 30.97 8.08
C MET A 83 1.86 32.14 7.28
N VAL A 84 1.37 32.40 6.07
CA VAL A 84 1.83 33.54 5.24
C VAL A 84 1.34 34.87 5.81
N ALA A 85 0.17 34.91 6.47
CA ALA A 85 -0.31 36.10 7.16
C ALA A 85 0.47 36.42 8.43
N ALA A 86 0.95 35.38 9.15
CA ALA A 86 1.78 35.53 10.34
C ALA A 86 3.22 35.94 10.00
N ASP A 87 3.77 35.47 8.88
CA ASP A 87 5.07 35.91 8.36
C ASP A 87 5.09 35.92 6.81
N PRO A 88 4.93 37.09 6.18
CA PRO A 88 4.91 37.23 4.72
C PRO A 88 6.24 36.94 4.03
N THR A 89 7.34 36.74 4.78
CA THR A 89 8.68 36.51 4.22
C THR A 89 8.98 35.02 3.98
N LEU A 90 8.10 34.12 4.46
CA LEU A 90 8.25 32.68 4.30
C LEU A 90 8.23 32.25 2.83
N SER A 91 9.25 31.51 2.41
CA SER A 91 9.33 31.00 1.05
C SER A 91 8.55 29.70 0.86
N VAL A 92 8.09 29.45 -0.37
CA VAL A 92 7.40 28.19 -0.75
C VAL A 92 8.24 26.95 -0.39
N ARG A 93 9.58 27.05 -0.39
CA ARG A 93 10.49 25.97 -0.01
C ARG A 93 10.50 25.67 1.49
N GLU A 94 10.24 26.65 2.34
CA GLU A 94 10.16 26.47 3.79
C GLU A 94 8.79 25.92 4.21
N ILE A 95 7.74 26.22 3.42
CA ILE A 95 6.38 25.74 3.67
C ILE A 95 6.21 24.28 3.20
N ALA A 96 6.75 23.92 2.02
CA ALA A 96 6.52 22.62 1.37
C ALA A 96 6.84 21.35 2.19
N PRO A 97 7.88 21.29 3.05
CA PRO A 97 8.23 20.10 3.83
C PRO A 97 7.13 19.68 4.83
N ASN A 98 6.39 20.65 5.39
CA ASN A 98 5.29 20.40 6.33
C ASN A 98 4.08 19.70 5.68
N PHE A 99 4.04 19.62 4.34
CA PHE A 99 2.94 19.07 3.56
C PHE A 99 3.34 17.87 2.68
N SER A 100 4.59 17.43 2.71
CA SER A 100 5.05 16.29 1.88
C SER A 100 4.55 14.95 2.43
N ARG A 101 4.16 14.05 1.51
CA ARG A 101 3.61 12.70 1.75
C ARG A 101 4.63 11.75 2.42
N ASN A 102 4.93 11.97 3.69
CA ASN A 102 5.71 11.01 4.48
C ASN A 102 4.76 10.01 5.16
N GLY A 103 4.34 9.01 4.38
CA GLY A 103 3.46 7.94 4.84
C GLY A 103 2.83 7.18 3.69
N VAL A 104 3.64 6.55 2.84
CA VAL A 104 3.12 5.53 1.91
C VAL A 104 2.78 4.30 2.75
N LEU A 105 1.60 4.30 3.37
CA LEU A 105 1.00 3.06 3.84
C LEU A 105 0.76 2.20 2.60
N ASN A 106 1.22 0.96 2.64
CA ASN A 106 1.01 0.01 1.56
C ASN A 106 -0.46 -0.45 1.57
N LEU A 107 -1.34 0.38 1.01
CA LEU A 107 -2.80 0.17 0.93
C LEU A 107 -3.19 -1.09 0.16
N ARG A 108 -2.26 -1.70 -0.59
CA ARG A 108 -2.50 -2.93 -1.35
C ARG A 108 -2.68 -4.17 -0.46
N ASN A 109 -2.33 -4.07 0.82
CA ASN A 109 -2.35 -5.19 1.76
C ASN A 109 -3.38 -5.02 2.88
N MET A 110 -4.39 -4.17 2.66
CA MET A 110 -5.54 -3.95 3.54
C MET A 110 -6.78 -4.53 2.87
N TYR A 111 -6.94 -5.86 2.96
CA TYR A 111 -8.21 -6.51 2.62
C TYR A 111 -8.96 -6.81 3.92
N TYR A 112 -10.19 -6.32 4.01
CA TYR A 112 -11.10 -6.62 5.11
C TYR A 112 -12.21 -7.49 4.52
N TRP A 113 -12.36 -8.70 5.02
CA TRP A 113 -13.55 -9.50 4.75
C TRP A 113 -14.60 -9.10 5.77
N SER A 114 -15.66 -8.47 5.30
CA SER A 114 -16.87 -8.18 6.07
C SER A 114 -18.06 -8.54 5.19
N VAL A 115 -19.10 -9.12 5.80
CA VAL A 115 -20.33 -9.49 5.09
C VAL A 115 -21.02 -8.26 4.49
N GLU A 116 -20.83 -7.09 5.14
CA GLU A 116 -21.27 -5.79 4.66
C GLU A 116 -20.11 -4.79 4.65
N ASN A 117 -20.11 -3.85 3.70
CA ASN A 117 -19.08 -2.82 3.61
C ASN A 117 -19.06 -1.96 4.88
N PRO A 118 -17.97 -1.93 5.67
CA PRO A 118 -17.99 -1.31 6.99
C PRO A 118 -17.95 0.23 6.95
N HIS A 119 -17.99 0.87 5.77
CA HIS A 119 -18.01 2.33 5.58
C HIS A 119 -16.96 3.09 6.41
N VAL A 120 -15.80 2.45 6.66
CA VAL A 120 -14.74 3.02 7.50
C VAL A 120 -14.11 4.20 6.78
N THR A 121 -14.47 5.40 7.23
CA THR A 121 -13.86 6.65 6.78
C THR A 121 -12.72 6.98 7.73
N ARG A 122 -11.51 7.15 7.20
CA ARG A 122 -10.31 7.41 8.01
C ARG A 122 -9.98 8.90 8.05
N ILE A 123 -9.91 9.46 9.24
CA ILE A 123 -9.21 10.73 9.50
C ILE A 123 -7.71 10.39 9.55
N ILE A 124 -6.95 10.85 8.55
CA ILE A 124 -5.49 10.71 8.54
C ILE A 124 -4.93 11.88 9.35
N ASN A 125 -4.89 11.72 10.67
CA ASN A 125 -4.16 12.68 11.50
C ASN A 125 -2.67 12.63 11.11
N GLN A 126 -2.13 13.80 10.76
CA GLN A 126 -0.71 14.04 10.51
C GLN A 126 0.08 13.84 11.82
N LYS A 127 0.23 12.60 12.26
CA LYS A 127 1.16 12.26 13.34
C LYS A 127 2.51 11.93 12.71
N GLN A 128 3.58 12.38 13.38
CA GLN A 128 4.96 11.97 13.12
C GLN A 128 4.98 10.46 12.79
N PRO A 129 5.48 10.06 11.60
CA PRO A 129 5.44 8.66 11.20
C PRO A 129 6.38 7.86 12.09
N PHE A 130 5.84 7.06 13.00
CA PHE A 130 6.60 6.01 13.67
C PHE A 130 6.54 4.73 12.83
N SER A 131 7.67 4.06 12.68
CA SER A 131 7.76 2.72 12.12
C SER A 131 8.09 1.71 13.22
N LEU A 132 7.69 0.47 12.98
CA LEU A 132 8.06 -0.70 13.77
C LEU A 132 8.34 -1.84 12.79
N ASN A 133 9.53 -2.44 12.86
CA ASN A 133 9.87 -3.61 12.08
C ASN A 133 9.65 -4.85 12.95
N VAL A 134 8.87 -5.79 12.44
CA VAL A 134 8.55 -7.04 13.13
C VAL A 134 8.81 -8.18 12.15
N TRP A 135 9.49 -9.21 12.63
CA TRP A 135 9.66 -10.47 11.93
C TRP A 135 8.78 -11.53 12.59
N THR A 136 8.19 -12.40 11.78
CA THR A 136 7.54 -13.62 12.27
C THR A 136 7.73 -14.69 11.21
N GLY A 137 7.93 -15.92 11.65
CA GLY A 137 7.98 -17.11 10.81
C GLY A 137 6.73 -17.96 11.00
N MET A 138 6.49 -18.84 10.03
CA MET A 138 5.55 -19.95 10.18
C MET A 138 6.30 -21.21 9.79
N PHE A 139 6.23 -22.22 10.64
CA PHE A 139 6.82 -23.52 10.39
C PHE A 139 5.75 -24.58 10.63
N GLN A 140 5.41 -25.34 9.58
CA GLN A 140 4.28 -26.28 9.57
C GLN A 140 3.00 -25.57 10.07
N ASN A 141 2.39 -26.07 11.14
CA ASN A 141 1.17 -25.52 11.73
C ASN A 141 1.44 -24.58 12.92
N SER A 142 2.68 -24.14 13.12
CA SER A 142 3.06 -23.28 14.24
C SER A 142 3.63 -21.95 13.78
N LEU A 143 3.27 -20.89 14.49
CA LEU A 143 3.92 -19.59 14.34
C LEU A 143 5.22 -19.56 15.12
N VAL A 144 6.17 -18.77 14.63
CA VAL A 144 7.50 -18.56 15.18
C VAL A 144 7.73 -17.05 15.29
N GLY A 145 8.32 -16.59 16.39
CA GLY A 145 8.45 -15.17 16.71
C GLY A 145 7.35 -14.69 17.67
N PRO A 146 6.83 -13.45 17.56
CA PRO A 146 7.34 -12.33 16.77
C PRO A 146 8.69 -11.83 17.31
N PHE A 147 9.57 -11.41 16.43
CA PHE A 147 10.85 -10.77 16.77
C PHE A 147 10.83 -9.30 16.34
N PHE A 148 11.24 -8.38 17.23
CA PHE A 148 11.24 -6.95 16.94
C PHE A 148 12.60 -6.53 16.41
N LEU A 149 12.63 -6.13 15.14
CA LEU A 149 13.84 -5.70 14.46
C LEU A 149 14.11 -4.19 14.66
N PRO A 150 15.35 -3.73 14.48
CA PRO A 150 15.68 -2.31 14.50
C PRO A 150 14.83 -1.51 13.49
N ASN A 151 14.46 -0.28 13.84
CA ASN A 151 13.61 0.56 12.98
C ASN A 151 14.26 0.88 11.62
N LEU A 152 15.58 1.04 11.60
CA LEU A 152 16.39 1.16 10.40
C LEU A 152 16.99 -0.21 10.11
N LEU A 153 16.22 -1.08 9.46
CA LEU A 153 16.66 -2.44 9.16
C LEU A 153 17.59 -2.42 7.94
N THR A 154 18.87 -2.72 8.16
CA THR A 154 19.83 -3.03 7.09
C THR A 154 19.91 -4.54 6.88
N GLY A 155 20.51 -5.00 5.78
CA GLY A 155 20.75 -6.43 5.60
C GLY A 155 21.80 -6.98 6.58
N ASN A 156 22.68 -6.15 7.13
CA ASN A 156 23.57 -6.57 8.21
C ASN A 156 22.80 -6.84 9.50
N ASP A 157 21.88 -5.96 9.89
CA ASP A 157 21.02 -6.19 11.06
C ASP A 157 20.16 -7.44 10.88
N TYR A 158 19.67 -7.64 9.65
CA TYR A 158 18.92 -8.84 9.31
C TYR A 158 19.78 -10.10 9.38
N LEU A 159 21.02 -10.06 8.89
CA LEU A 159 21.96 -11.18 8.99
C LEU A 159 22.28 -11.51 10.44
N ILE A 160 22.51 -10.51 11.29
CA ILE A 160 22.72 -10.74 12.73
C ILE A 160 21.53 -11.51 13.30
N PHE A 161 20.30 -11.04 13.04
CA PHE A 161 19.09 -11.75 13.46
C PHE A 161 19.03 -13.20 12.95
N LEU A 162 19.37 -13.46 11.68
CA LEU A 162 19.37 -14.81 11.11
C LEU A 162 20.37 -15.75 11.81
N VAL A 163 21.53 -15.22 12.21
CA VAL A 163 22.60 -16.02 12.82
C VAL A 163 22.38 -16.20 14.32
N THR A 164 21.91 -15.18 15.03
CA THR A 164 21.88 -15.20 16.50
C THR A 164 20.54 -15.62 17.06
N GLU A 165 19.43 -15.20 16.46
CA GLU A 165 18.09 -15.37 17.05
C GLU A 165 17.26 -16.41 16.30
N LEU A 166 17.41 -16.49 14.98
CA LEU A 166 16.62 -17.43 14.18
C LEU A 166 16.97 -18.88 14.52
N GLU A 167 18.22 -19.17 14.85
CA GLU A 167 18.65 -20.51 15.26
C GLU A 167 17.98 -20.95 16.57
N ASP A 168 17.83 -20.06 17.55
CA ASP A 168 17.12 -20.33 18.81
C ASP A 168 15.66 -20.72 18.56
N PHE A 169 15.02 -20.11 17.57
CA PHE A 169 13.66 -20.48 17.18
C PHE A 169 13.57 -21.90 16.58
N PHE A 170 14.68 -22.43 16.07
CA PHE A 170 14.76 -23.80 15.56
C PHE A 170 15.18 -24.82 16.61
N ASP A 171 15.58 -24.40 17.82
CA ASP A 171 16.12 -25.32 18.82
C ASP A 171 15.14 -26.40 19.31
N GLY A 172 13.85 -26.14 19.20
CA GLY A 172 12.80 -27.14 19.46
C GLY A 172 12.57 -28.16 18.34
N LEU A 173 13.19 -27.98 17.16
CA LEU A 173 12.96 -28.85 15.99
C LEU A 173 13.95 -30.02 15.96
N PRO A 174 13.49 -31.25 15.62
CA PRO A 174 14.39 -32.38 15.37
C PRO A 174 15.43 -32.03 14.30
N LEU A 175 16.68 -32.45 14.50
CA LEU A 175 17.81 -32.20 13.59
C LEU A 175 17.46 -32.52 12.12
N GLN A 176 16.77 -33.64 11.88
CA GLN A 176 16.37 -34.05 10.54
C GLN A 176 15.42 -33.08 9.84
N GLN A 177 14.56 -32.38 10.60
CA GLN A 177 13.70 -31.33 10.06
C GLN A 177 14.49 -30.08 9.71
N ARG A 178 15.51 -29.72 10.51
CA ARG A 178 16.41 -28.59 10.22
C ARG A 178 17.22 -28.83 8.94
N PHE A 179 17.76 -30.04 8.78
CA PHE A 179 18.57 -30.41 7.60
C PHE A 179 17.80 -30.37 6.28
N ASN A 180 16.49 -30.63 6.29
CA ASN A 180 15.66 -30.64 5.08
C ASN A 180 14.74 -29.41 4.97
N MET A 181 14.88 -28.43 5.86
CA MET A 181 14.02 -27.26 5.90
C MET A 181 14.18 -26.40 4.65
N TRP A 182 13.06 -25.85 4.17
CA TRP A 182 13.07 -24.80 3.15
C TRP A 182 12.90 -23.44 3.81
N TYR A 183 13.73 -22.47 3.42
CA TYR A 183 13.58 -21.09 3.88
C TYR A 183 12.88 -20.25 2.82
N MET A 184 11.89 -19.45 3.22
CA MET A 184 11.15 -18.59 2.29
C MET A 184 11.10 -17.17 2.84
N GLN A 185 11.49 -16.21 2.00
CA GLN A 185 11.42 -14.78 2.33
C GLN A 185 10.96 -13.94 1.14
N ASN A 186 10.35 -12.80 1.42
CA ASN A 186 9.96 -11.84 0.39
C ASN A 186 11.17 -11.05 -0.13
N GLY A 187 10.99 -10.33 -1.23
CA GLY A 187 12.04 -9.52 -1.87
C GLY A 187 12.30 -8.14 -1.26
N ALA A 188 12.14 -7.96 0.06
CA ALA A 188 12.47 -6.71 0.73
C ALA A 188 13.98 -6.40 0.65
N LEU A 189 14.35 -5.11 0.61
CA LEU A 189 15.74 -4.70 0.40
C LEU A 189 16.75 -5.34 1.38
N PRO A 190 16.50 -5.38 2.70
CA PRO A 190 17.41 -6.03 3.64
C PRO A 190 17.65 -7.51 3.34
N HIS A 191 16.64 -8.22 2.84
CA HIS A 191 16.69 -9.65 2.53
C HIS A 191 17.50 -9.96 1.26
N THR A 192 17.71 -8.95 0.41
CA THR A 192 18.35 -9.11 -0.91
C THR A 192 19.82 -8.72 -0.94
N GLN A 193 20.38 -8.28 0.20
CA GLN A 193 21.79 -7.91 0.30
C GLN A 193 22.71 -9.13 0.15
N GLY A 194 23.89 -8.92 -0.45
CA GLY A 194 24.80 -10.02 -0.82
C GLY A 194 25.21 -10.90 0.36
N ASN A 195 25.48 -10.32 1.53
CA ASN A 195 25.82 -11.03 2.75
C ASN A 195 24.69 -11.95 3.26
N VAL A 196 23.43 -11.50 3.19
CA VAL A 196 22.26 -12.30 3.55
C VAL A 196 22.07 -13.44 2.56
N VAL A 197 22.20 -13.15 1.26
CA VAL A 197 22.10 -14.16 0.20
C VAL A 197 23.18 -15.23 0.35
N GLU A 198 24.42 -14.82 0.62
CA GLU A 198 25.55 -15.72 0.85
C GLU A 198 25.32 -16.62 2.07
N TYR A 199 24.88 -16.05 3.19
CA TYR A 199 24.51 -16.83 4.36
C TYR A 199 23.42 -17.87 4.04
N LEU A 200 22.34 -17.47 3.36
CA LEU A 200 21.24 -18.38 3.01
C LEU A 200 21.69 -19.47 2.02
N ASN A 201 22.61 -19.18 1.10
CA ASN A 201 23.19 -20.20 0.22
C ASN A 201 24.03 -21.22 1.01
N ASN A 202 24.71 -20.80 2.07
CA ASN A 202 25.52 -21.69 2.90
C ASN A 202 24.66 -22.55 3.84
N VAL A 203 23.63 -21.96 4.47
CA VAL A 203 22.79 -22.66 5.46
C VAL A 203 21.65 -23.46 4.82
N PHE A 204 21.08 -22.96 3.73
CA PHE A 204 19.99 -23.59 2.98
C PHE A 204 20.36 -23.82 1.51
N PRO A 205 21.42 -24.60 1.21
CA PRO A 205 21.89 -24.79 -0.16
C PRO A 205 20.77 -25.34 -1.05
N GLU A 206 20.48 -24.60 -2.13
CA GLU A 206 19.40 -24.87 -3.10
C GLU A 206 17.97 -24.97 -2.52
N ARG A 207 17.79 -24.67 -1.23
CA ARG A 207 16.55 -24.90 -0.48
C ARG A 207 16.00 -23.61 0.13
N TRP A 208 16.13 -22.50 -0.58
CA TRP A 208 15.46 -21.27 -0.18
C TRP A 208 14.89 -20.49 -1.36
N ILE A 209 13.82 -19.76 -1.08
CA ILE A 209 13.05 -18.99 -2.05
C ILE A 209 13.13 -17.51 -1.66
N GLY A 210 13.51 -16.67 -2.62
CA GLY A 210 13.63 -15.23 -2.43
C GLY A 210 14.07 -14.53 -3.71
N ARG A 211 14.04 -13.20 -3.73
CA ARG A 211 14.26 -12.43 -4.97
C ARG A 211 15.63 -12.66 -5.65
N ASN A 212 16.65 -13.01 -4.88
CA ASN A 212 18.00 -13.34 -5.35
C ASN A 212 18.41 -14.79 -4.99
N GLY A 213 17.43 -15.66 -4.69
CA GLY A 213 17.69 -17.05 -4.30
C GLY A 213 17.67 -18.01 -5.48
N PRO A 214 17.99 -19.30 -5.22
CA PRO A 214 17.92 -20.38 -6.21
C PRO A 214 16.56 -20.46 -6.91
N ILE A 215 15.48 -20.22 -6.16
CA ILE A 215 14.15 -20.07 -6.69
C ILE A 215 13.71 -18.60 -6.52
N PRO A 216 13.52 -17.84 -7.62
CA PRO A 216 13.14 -16.44 -7.53
C PRO A 216 11.70 -16.29 -7.03
N TRP A 217 11.51 -15.51 -5.97
CA TRP A 217 10.16 -15.14 -5.50
C TRP A 217 9.48 -14.21 -6.51
N PRO A 218 8.25 -14.49 -6.96
CA PRO A 218 7.57 -13.66 -7.95
C PRO A 218 7.31 -12.23 -7.43
N PRO A 219 7.51 -11.19 -8.27
CA PRO A 219 7.30 -9.82 -7.85
C PRO A 219 5.82 -9.54 -7.57
N ARG A 220 5.53 -8.93 -6.40
CA ARG A 220 4.19 -8.52 -5.95
C ARG A 220 3.23 -9.67 -5.60
N SER A 221 3.73 -10.88 -5.41
CA SER A 221 2.94 -12.02 -4.96
C SER A 221 2.94 -12.13 -3.43
N MET A 222 2.20 -11.23 -2.79
CA MET A 222 2.02 -11.22 -1.33
C MET A 222 0.94 -12.20 -0.88
N ASP A 223 0.05 -12.57 -1.79
CA ASP A 223 -0.98 -13.60 -1.72
C ASP A 223 -0.44 -15.03 -1.66
N LEU A 224 0.88 -15.21 -1.62
CA LEU A 224 1.52 -16.52 -1.51
C LEU A 224 2.20 -16.73 -0.14
N THR A 225 2.11 -15.77 0.78
CA THR A 225 2.59 -15.99 2.16
C THR A 225 1.38 -16.22 3.09
N PRO A 226 1.29 -17.39 3.75
CA PRO A 226 0.24 -17.65 4.74
C PRO A 226 0.19 -16.60 5.87
N LEU A 227 1.34 -16.01 6.19
CA LEU A 227 1.48 -14.96 7.20
C LEU A 227 0.80 -13.65 6.81
N ASP A 228 0.82 -13.26 5.53
CA ASP A 228 0.16 -12.05 5.06
C ASP A 228 -1.37 -12.14 5.18
N PHE A 229 -1.94 -13.34 5.03
CA PHE A 229 -3.36 -13.59 5.25
C PHE A 229 -3.73 -13.74 6.73
N TYR A 230 -2.98 -14.55 7.47
CA TYR A 230 -3.35 -14.93 8.83
C TYR A 230 -2.84 -13.91 9.85
N PHE A 231 -1.52 -13.72 9.98
CA PHE A 231 -0.93 -12.95 11.06
C PHE A 231 -0.96 -11.43 10.82
N TRP A 232 -0.49 -10.99 9.67
CA TRP A 232 -0.28 -9.56 9.39
C TRP A 232 -1.60 -8.77 9.24
N GLY A 233 -2.70 -9.44 8.89
CA GLY A 233 -4.04 -8.85 8.92
C GLY A 233 -4.42 -8.39 10.34
N HIS A 234 -4.23 -9.27 11.33
CA HIS A 234 -4.53 -8.95 12.74
C HIS A 234 -3.62 -7.85 13.31
N VAL A 235 -2.32 -7.92 13.01
CA VAL A 235 -1.36 -6.89 13.45
C VAL A 235 -1.73 -5.51 12.89
N LYS A 236 -2.11 -5.43 11.61
CA LYS A 236 -2.56 -4.16 11.02
C LYS A 236 -3.81 -3.61 11.71
N SER A 237 -4.77 -4.47 12.05
CA SER A 237 -5.97 -4.06 12.78
C SER A 237 -5.65 -3.46 14.15
N ILE A 238 -4.71 -4.04 14.91
CA ILE A 238 -4.23 -3.49 16.19
C ILE A 238 -3.67 -2.07 15.99
N VAL A 239 -2.80 -1.88 14.98
CA VAL A 239 -2.19 -0.59 14.68
C VAL A 239 -3.25 0.45 14.25
N ILE A 240 -4.24 0.04 13.45
CA ILE A 240 -5.33 0.92 13.02
C ILE A 240 -6.18 1.34 14.22
N MET A 241 -6.61 0.40 15.06
CA MET A 241 -7.37 0.68 16.28
C MET A 241 -6.61 1.66 17.18
N PHE A 242 -5.32 1.42 17.41
CA PHE A 242 -4.49 2.32 18.19
C PHE A 242 -4.49 3.76 17.65
N GLN A 243 -4.30 3.91 16.34
CA GLN A 243 -4.28 5.22 15.68
C GLN A 243 -5.63 5.96 15.76
N MET A 244 -6.75 5.23 15.83
CA MET A 244 -8.09 5.80 15.92
C MET A 244 -8.43 6.32 17.33
N TYR A 245 -7.96 5.64 18.38
CA TYR A 245 -8.44 5.89 19.74
C TYR A 245 -7.45 6.56 20.69
N THR A 246 -6.19 6.81 20.27
CA THR A 246 -5.15 7.25 21.21
C THR A 246 -4.30 8.41 20.73
N ASN A 247 -3.86 9.25 21.67
CA ASN A 247 -2.95 10.39 21.49
C ASN A 247 -1.64 10.22 22.29
N TYR A 248 -1.16 8.99 22.44
CA TYR A 248 0.11 8.74 23.13
C TYR A 248 1.32 9.32 22.40
N GLU A 249 2.38 9.61 23.17
CA GLU A 249 3.72 9.85 22.65
C GLU A 249 4.25 8.63 21.88
N ILE A 250 5.22 8.84 20.98
CA ILE A 250 5.72 7.82 20.04
C ILE A 250 6.25 6.57 20.77
N GLU A 251 7.00 6.74 21.85
CA GLU A 251 7.63 5.61 22.53
C GLU A 251 6.63 4.78 23.33
N SER A 252 5.68 5.44 24.01
CA SER A 252 4.55 4.76 24.64
C SER A 252 3.68 4.03 23.62
N SER A 253 3.51 4.62 22.43
CA SER A 253 2.81 3.99 21.31
C SER A 253 3.49 2.71 20.84
N ARG A 254 4.82 2.76 20.65
CA ARG A 254 5.61 1.57 20.28
C ARG A 254 5.50 0.48 21.32
N ARG A 255 5.63 0.83 22.60
CA ARG A 255 5.57 -0.14 23.70
C ARG A 255 4.22 -0.85 23.76
N TRP A 256 3.13 -0.10 23.62
CA TRP A 256 1.78 -0.66 23.64
C TRP A 256 1.54 -1.57 22.42
N ILE A 257 1.89 -1.13 21.21
CA ILE A 257 1.72 -1.95 20.00
C ILE A 257 2.53 -3.25 20.10
N LYS A 258 3.77 -3.19 20.59
CA LYS A 258 4.59 -4.39 20.84
C LYS A 258 3.88 -5.36 21.78
N TYR A 259 3.34 -4.86 22.89
CA TYR A 259 2.61 -5.66 23.87
C TYR A 259 1.39 -6.36 23.22
N GLU A 260 0.56 -5.62 22.49
CA GLU A 260 -0.63 -6.19 21.84
C GLU A 260 -0.30 -7.22 20.77
N ILE A 261 0.77 -7.00 20.00
CA ILE A 261 1.26 -8.00 19.02
C ILE A 261 1.64 -9.30 19.74
N ILE A 262 2.34 -9.21 20.87
CA ILE A 262 2.71 -10.38 21.69
C ILE A 262 1.45 -11.07 22.24
N GLN A 263 0.49 -10.31 22.79
CA GLN A 263 -0.75 -10.90 23.30
C GLN A 263 -1.52 -11.62 22.20
N LYS A 264 -1.61 -11.03 21.00
CA LYS A 264 -2.29 -11.66 19.88
C LYS A 264 -1.58 -12.92 19.41
N TYR A 265 -0.25 -12.92 19.40
CA TYR A 265 0.55 -14.10 19.11
C TYR A 265 0.30 -15.22 20.13
N LEU A 266 0.30 -14.93 21.42
CA LEU A 266 0.03 -15.92 22.48
C LEU A 266 -1.36 -16.55 22.32
N GLN A 267 -2.39 -15.73 22.06
CA GLN A 267 -3.74 -16.23 21.76
C GLN A 267 -3.76 -17.19 20.56
N MET A 268 -3.01 -16.87 19.49
CA MET A 268 -2.93 -17.72 18.31
C MET A 268 -2.22 -19.06 18.58
N LEU A 269 -1.32 -19.12 19.56
CA LEU A 269 -0.67 -20.37 19.98
C LEU A 269 -1.58 -21.29 20.80
N GLU A 270 -2.50 -20.70 21.57
CA GLU A 270 -3.45 -21.43 22.43
C GLU A 270 -4.61 -22.06 21.63
N HIS A 271 -5.06 -21.43 20.55
CA HIS A 271 -6.18 -21.90 19.72
C HIS A 271 -5.79 -22.89 18.60
N ARG A 272 -4.80 -23.76 18.84
CA ARG A 272 -4.45 -24.84 17.89
C ARG A 272 -5.61 -25.85 17.80
N TYR A 273 -6.34 -25.82 16.68
CA TYR A 273 -7.31 -26.85 16.27
C TYR A 273 -6.60 -28.05 15.63
#